data_AF-A0A6L3Y5H6-F1
#
_entry.id   AF-A0A6L3Y5H6-F1
#
_cell.length_a   1.000
_cell.length_b   1.000
_cell.length_c   1.000
_cell.angle_alpha   90.00
_cell.angle_beta   90.00
_cell.angle_gamma   90.00
#
_symmetry.space_group_name_H-M   'P 1'
#
loop_
_entity.id
_entity.type
_entity.pdbx_description
1 polymer ?
#
loop_
_entity_poly.entity_id
_entity_poly.type
_entity_poly.pdbx_seq_one_letter_code
_entity_poly.pdbx_strand_id
1 'polypeptide(L)'
;MRVPFGIAVSKGITINIGSFKKETPVIPFKTCLQAGCVVELEFGTESLEKLKSARELNVNFYLADNDQKQTFDISLDGFGQAFEQIASSEGK
;
A
#
# COMPACT_ATOMS: atom_id res chain seq x y z
N MET A 1 -6.58 -1.73 1.06
CA MET A 1 -5.69 -1.31 2.18
C MET A 1 -6.38 -0.25 3.05
N ARG A 2 -6.11 -0.18 4.36
CA ARG A 2 -6.66 0.83 5.30
C ARG A 2 -5.56 1.76 5.82
N VAL A 3 -5.83 3.06 5.94
CA VAL A 3 -4.88 4.11 6.36
C VAL A 3 -5.42 4.87 7.59
N PRO A 4 -4.58 5.37 8.53
CA PRO A 4 -5.02 6.06 9.74
C PRO A 4 -5.88 7.31 9.52
N PHE A 5 -6.56 7.77 10.57
CA PHE A 5 -7.25 9.07 10.57
C PHE A 5 -6.29 10.26 10.66
N GLY A 6 -6.79 11.45 10.33
CA GLY A 6 -6.01 12.69 10.35
C GLY A 6 -5.20 12.92 9.07
N ILE A 7 -5.54 12.23 7.99
CA ILE A 7 -4.87 12.35 6.69
C ILE A 7 -5.62 13.27 5.73
N ALA A 8 -4.90 13.97 4.86
CA ALA A 8 -5.44 14.83 3.82
C ALA A 8 -6.05 13.99 2.69
N VAL A 9 -7.34 13.67 2.81
CA VAL A 9 -8.07 12.78 1.88
C VAL A 9 -7.96 13.23 0.42
N SER A 10 -8.00 14.54 0.15
CA SER A 10 -7.91 15.10 -1.21
C SER A 10 -6.56 14.86 -1.89
N LYS A 11 -5.50 14.52 -1.15
CA LYS A 11 -4.15 14.31 -1.68
C LYS A 11 -3.82 12.85 -2.01
N GLY A 12 -4.70 11.91 -1.63
CA GLY A 12 -4.48 10.48 -1.87
C GLY A 12 -3.22 9.93 -1.17
N ILE A 13 -2.71 8.81 -1.70
CA ILE A 13 -1.46 8.18 -1.27
C ILE A 13 -0.52 7.92 -2.44
N THR A 14 0.75 7.68 -2.16
CA THR A 14 1.68 7.00 -3.08
C THR A 14 2.29 5.78 -2.38
N ILE A 15 2.74 4.80 -3.16
CA ILE A 15 3.35 3.58 -2.64
C ILE A 15 4.74 3.38 -3.25
N ASN A 16 5.66 2.78 -2.50
CA ASN A 16 6.96 2.34 -3.00
C ASN A 16 7.20 0.90 -2.55
N ILE A 17 7.71 0.05 -3.45
CA ILE A 17 7.99 -1.36 -3.14
C ILE A 17 9.50 -1.51 -2.92
N GLY A 18 9.90 -1.83 -1.68
CA GLY A 18 11.29 -1.90 -1.25
C GLY A 18 12.05 -0.59 -1.46
N SER A 19 13.35 -0.68 -1.72
CA SER A 19 14.21 0.50 -1.89
C SER A 19 14.02 1.25 -3.22
N PHE A 20 13.06 0.84 -4.08
CA PHE A 20 12.75 1.53 -5.32
C PHE A 20 11.92 2.78 -5.03
N LYS A 21 12.61 3.92 -4.88
CA LYS A 21 12.02 5.23 -4.61
C LYS A 21 11.38 5.91 -5.83
N LYS A 22 10.80 5.13 -6.76
CA LYS A 22 10.05 5.73 -7.87
C LYS A 22 8.62 5.92 -7.40
N GLU A 23 8.26 7.17 -7.09
CA GLU A 23 6.90 7.49 -6.67
C GLU A 23 5.89 6.99 -7.71
N THR A 24 4.96 6.16 -7.27
CA THR A 24 3.82 5.75 -8.08
C THR A 24 2.91 6.95 -8.33
N PRO A 25 2.02 6.87 -9.36
CA PRO A 25 0.91 7.80 -9.47
C PRO A 25 0.16 7.92 -8.14
N VAL A 26 -0.42 9.10 -7.90
CA VAL A 26 -1.26 9.34 -6.73
C VAL A 26 -2.48 8.42 -6.82
N ILE A 27 -2.70 7.64 -5.77
CA ILE A 27 -3.81 6.72 -5.65
C ILE A 27 -4.88 7.37 -4.76
N PRO A 28 -6.08 7.66 -5.29
CA PRO A 28 -7.13 8.30 -4.50
C PRO A 28 -7.72 7.33 -3.47
N PHE A 29 -8.22 7.87 -2.37
CA PHE A 29 -9.05 7.09 -1.45
C PHE A 29 -10.42 6.82 -2.08
N LYS A 30 -10.88 5.57 -1.99
CA LYS A 30 -12.21 5.18 -2.47
C LYS A 30 -13.31 5.58 -1.50
N THR A 31 -13.06 5.41 -0.20
CA THR A 31 -14.01 5.76 0.86
C THR A 31 -13.29 5.87 2.21
N CYS A 32 -13.91 6.52 3.18
CA CYS A 32 -13.43 6.56 4.56
C CYS A 32 -14.49 6.01 5.51
N LEU A 33 -14.08 5.07 6.36
CA LEU A 33 -14.90 4.37 7.36
C LEU A 33 -14.41 4.71 8.76
N GLN A 34 -15.13 4.29 9.80
CA GLN A 34 -14.73 4.50 11.21
C GLN A 34 -13.38 3.83 11.57
N ALA A 35 -12.86 2.93 10.74
CA ALA A 35 -11.54 2.31 10.94
C ALA A 35 -10.43 2.94 10.07
N GLY A 36 -10.72 4.01 9.32
CA GLY A 36 -9.78 4.67 8.42
C GLY A 36 -10.23 4.73 6.96
N CYS A 37 -9.36 5.24 6.10
CA CYS A 37 -9.64 5.38 4.67
C CYS A 37 -9.17 4.16 3.86
N VAL A 38 -9.98 3.75 2.90
CA VAL A 38 -9.77 2.59 2.05
C VAL A 38 -9.21 3.02 0.70
N VAL A 39 -8.15 2.35 0.28
CA VAL A 39 -7.58 2.46 -1.06
C VAL A 39 -7.69 1.10 -1.76
N GLU A 40 -8.10 1.13 -3.02
CA GLU A 40 -8.07 -0.01 -3.93
C GLU A 40 -6.74 -0.03 -4.67
N LEU A 41 -6.06 -1.17 -4.61
CA LEU A 41 -4.76 -1.38 -5.22
C LEU A 41 -4.88 -2.55 -6.18
N GLU A 42 -4.37 -2.37 -7.38
CA GLU A 42 -4.22 -3.43 -8.37
C GLU A 42 -2.73 -3.57 -8.69
N PHE A 43 -2.20 -4.77 -8.52
CA PHE A 43 -0.79 -5.06 -8.78
C PHE A 43 -0.69 -5.92 -10.03
N GLY A 44 -0.07 -5.38 -11.07
CA GLY A 44 0.33 -6.17 -12.23
C GLY A 44 1.45 -7.15 -11.89
N THR A 45 1.69 -8.11 -12.78
CA THR A 45 2.65 -9.21 -12.58
C THR A 45 4.04 -8.73 -12.14
N GLU A 46 4.58 -7.66 -12.77
CA GLU A 46 5.89 -7.12 -12.41
C GLU A 46 5.94 -6.58 -10.97
N SER A 47 4.92 -5.83 -10.54
CA SER A 47 4.82 -5.31 -9.18
C SER A 47 4.64 -6.43 -8.16
N LEU A 48 3.92 -7.48 -8.53
CA LEU A 48 3.72 -8.65 -7.68
C LEU A 48 5.02 -9.40 -7.42
N GLU A 49 5.86 -9.61 -8.44
CA GLU A 49 7.19 -10.21 -8.27
C GLU A 49 8.10 -9.36 -7.38
N LYS A 50 7.99 -8.03 -7.46
CA LYS A 50 8.69 -7.11 -6.54
C LYS A 50 8.18 -7.25 -5.11
N LEU A 51 6.88 -7.36 -4.89
CA LEU A 51 6.30 -7.56 -3.55
C LEU A 51 6.76 -8.88 -2.92
N LYS A 52 6.91 -9.95 -3.71
CA LYS A 52 7.40 -11.25 -3.22
C LYS A 52 8.85 -11.21 -2.73
N SER A 53 9.67 -10.30 -3.26
CA SER A 53 11.10 -10.21 -2.97
C SER A 53 11.51 -9.04 -2.08
N ALA A 54 10.67 -8.00 -2.00
CA ALA A 54 10.89 -6.86 -1.12
C ALA A 54 10.61 -7.20 0.36
N ARG A 55 11.21 -6.42 1.26
CA ARG A 55 10.97 -6.52 2.71
C ARG A 55 9.93 -5.55 3.22
N GLU A 56 9.65 -4.50 2.46
CA GLU A 56 8.76 -3.42 2.89
C GLU A 56 7.98 -2.83 1.70
N LEU A 57 6.76 -2.41 2.00
CA LEU A 57 5.92 -1.56 1.16
C LEU A 57 5.74 -0.24 1.91
N ASN A 58 6.33 0.83 1.40
CA ASN A 58 6.22 2.16 2.01
C ASN A 58 4.99 2.86 1.45
N VAL A 59 4.11 3.32 2.33
CA VAL A 59 2.90 4.07 1.96
C VAL A 59 3.03 5.50 2.43
N ASN A 60 3.07 6.43 1.48
CA ASN A 60 3.20 7.84 1.76
C ASN A 60 1.82 8.52 1.70
N PHE A 61 1.57 9.38 2.68
CA PHE A 61 0.36 10.18 2.77
C PHE A 61 0.69 11.54 3.39
N TYR A 62 -0.27 12.45 3.39
CA TYR A 62 -0.14 13.78 3.98
C TYR A 62 -1.05 13.89 5.20
N LEU A 63 -0.58 14.53 6.27
CA LEU A 63 -1.42 14.89 7.41
C LEU A 63 -2.35 16.05 7.04
N ALA A 64 -3.58 16.03 7.54
CA ALA A 64 -4.61 17.01 7.22
C ALA A 64 -4.40 18.37 7.89
N ASP A 65 -3.69 18.41 9.01
CA ASP A 65 -3.51 19.59 9.86
C ASP A 65 -2.38 20.52 9.37
N ASN A 66 -1.31 19.95 8.81
CA ASN A 66 -0.09 20.67 8.47
C ASN A 66 0.52 20.28 7.12
N ASP A 67 -0.14 19.43 6.35
CA ASP A 67 0.33 18.96 5.04
C ASP A 67 1.72 18.27 5.07
N GLN A 68 2.15 17.79 6.24
CA GLN A 68 3.40 17.07 6.37
C GLN A 68 3.27 15.69 5.73
N LYS A 69 4.23 15.35 4.86
CA LYS A 69 4.36 14.01 4.28
C LYS A 69 4.82 13.05 5.37
N GLN A 70 4.10 11.95 5.51
CA GLN A 70 4.41 10.84 6.41
C GLN A 70 4.48 9.55 5.61
N THR A 71 5.26 8.60 6.11
CA THR A 71 5.44 7.28 5.50
C THR A 71 5.09 6.22 6.53
N PHE A 72 4.26 5.26 6.13
CA PHE A 72 3.92 4.08 6.89
C PHE A 72 4.48 2.84 6.20
N ASP A 73 5.34 2.10 6.91
CA ASP A 73 6.02 0.94 6.37
C ASP A 73 5.27 -0.35 6.72
N ILE A 74 4.89 -1.09 5.68
CA ILE A 74 4.31 -2.42 5.83
C ILE A 74 5.41 -3.44 5.60
N SER A 75 5.70 -4.28 6.60
CA SER A 75 6.59 -5.43 6.39
C SER A 75 5.97 -6.40 5.39
N LEU A 76 6.79 -6.85 4.44
CA LEU A 76 6.48 -7.89 3.46
C LEU A 76 7.12 -9.23 3.82
N ASP A 77 7.65 -9.37 5.03
CA ASP A 77 8.22 -10.64 5.48
C ASP A 77 7.13 -11.73 5.45
N GLY A 78 7.39 -12.80 4.70
CA GLY A 78 6.45 -13.91 4.49
C GLY A 78 5.40 -13.66 3.41
N PHE A 79 5.35 -12.48 2.77
CA PHE A 79 4.36 -12.17 1.72
C PHE A 79 4.41 -13.17 0.56
N GLY A 80 5.61 -13.49 0.06
CA GLY A 80 5.77 -14.43 -1.06
C GLY A 80 5.20 -15.82 -0.76
N GLN A 81 5.50 -16.36 0.42
CA GLN A 81 4.99 -17.66 0.86
C GLN A 81 3.47 -17.64 1.01
N ALA A 82 2.91 -16.60 1.63
CA ALA A 82 1.46 -16.46 1.80
C ALA A 82 0.74 -16.35 0.45
N PHE A 83 1.31 -15.61 -0.50
CA PHE A 83 0.76 -15.47 -1.84
C PHE A 83 0.71 -16.82 -2.58
N GLU A 84 1.80 -17.60 -2.55
CA GLU A 84 1.85 -18.93 -3.16
C GLU A 84 0.84 -19.91 -2.55
N GLN A 85 0.63 -19.84 -1.23
CA GLN A 85 -0.38 -20.64 -0.54
C GLN A 85 -1.81 -20.31 -0.98
N ILE A 86 -2.12 -19.01 -1.12
CA ILE A 86 -3.43 -18.55 -1.62
C ILE A 86 -3.62 -19.04 -3.06
N ALA A 87 -2.64 -18.82 -3.95
CA ALA A 87 -2.72 -19.25 -5.34
C ALA A 87 -2.92 -20.78 -5.48
N SER A 88 -2.31 -21.56 -4.59
CA SER A 88 -2.50 -23.02 -4.54
C SER A 88 -3.87 -23.45 -4.02
N SER A 89 -4.54 -22.58 -3.25
CA SER A 89 -5.85 -22.83 -2.63
C SER A 89 -7.02 -22.39 -3.51
N GLU A 90 -6.83 -21.39 -4.37
CA GLU A 90 -7.82 -20.91 -5.35
C GLU A 90 -8.05 -21.88 -6.51
N GLY A 91 -7.23 -22.94 -6.62
CA GLY A 91 -7.40 -24.04 -7.57
C GLY A 91 -8.29 -25.20 -7.08
N LYS A 92 -9.06 -25.03 -6.00
CA LYS A 92 -9.95 -26.05 -5.44
C LYS A 92 -11.42 -25.66 -5.48
#